data_AF-A0AA85BDX7-F1
#
_entry.id   AF-A0AA85BDX7-F1
#
_cell.length_a   1.000
_cell.length_b   1.000
_cell.length_c   1.000
_cell.angle_alpha   90.00
_cell.angle_beta   90.00
_cell.angle_gamma   90.00
#
_symmetry.space_group_name_H-M   'P 1'
#
loop_
_entity.id
_entity.type
_entity.pdbx_description
1 polymer ?
#
loop_
_entity_poly.entity_id
_entity_poly.type
_entity_poly.pdbx_seq_one_letter_code
_entity_poly.pdbx_strand_id
1 'polypeptide(L)'
;MRSEIGKIILDNVFKEREALNFQIVQALGKASEPWGIECLRYEIRDVQVPQKIKEAMQMQVEAERKKRASILESEGQREAAINRAEGLKRSQVLESEGHQIQIVNKASGEAEAIQRLAEARAQSIQTIARAIGTKRGADAVQLTVAEQYIEAFSALAKTTNTVLLPSHSGDVASMVTQALTIFKSLDQPKTNIGNDNDGGCNDESYSEVVADQQSNPNVNNKNDSDKREYKTITYPIKSRLLSKPIQQTIQRYIQKIMNLTVFQNNFEKILQKIRKDKASIVKKD
;
A
#
# COMPACT_ATOMS: atom_id res chain seq x y z
N MET A 1 5.66 -66.58 -15.70
CA MET A 1 6.55 -65.41 -15.76
C MET A 1 6.16 -64.40 -16.85
N ARG A 2 6.26 -64.74 -18.15
CA ARG A 2 5.95 -63.78 -19.25
C ARG A 2 4.54 -63.15 -19.15
N SER A 3 3.53 -63.95 -18.80
CA SER A 3 2.15 -63.48 -18.64
C SER A 3 2.01 -62.43 -17.54
N GLU A 4 2.67 -62.62 -16.40
CA GLU A 4 2.59 -61.68 -15.26
C GLU A 4 3.36 -60.39 -15.55
N ILE A 5 4.55 -60.49 -16.16
CA ILE A 5 5.34 -59.30 -16.55
C ILE A 5 4.60 -58.44 -17.58
N GLY A 6 3.82 -59.06 -18.48
CA GLY A 6 3.06 -58.34 -19.50
C GLY A 6 1.89 -57.49 -18.96
N LYS A 7 1.43 -57.74 -17.73
CA LYS A 7 0.31 -56.99 -17.11
C LYS A 7 0.74 -55.68 -16.45
N ILE A 8 2.04 -55.52 -16.19
CA ILE A 8 2.59 -54.43 -15.37
C ILE A 8 3.35 -53.45 -16.27
N ILE A 9 3.23 -52.15 -15.99
CA ILE A 9 3.97 -51.10 -16.70
C ILE A 9 5.45 -51.19 -16.33
N LEU A 10 6.35 -50.93 -17.29
CA LEU A 10 7.80 -51.02 -17.12
C LEU A 10 8.32 -50.27 -15.88
N ASP A 11 7.83 -49.06 -15.61
CA ASP A 11 8.22 -48.28 -14.42
C ASP A 11 7.87 -48.99 -13.10
N ASN A 12 6.73 -49.67 -13.06
CA ASN A 12 6.25 -50.37 -11.87
C ASN A 12 7.06 -51.65 -11.63
N VAL A 13 7.59 -52.28 -12.68
CA VAL A 13 8.52 -53.41 -12.55
C VAL A 13 9.80 -52.99 -11.78
N PHE A 14 10.23 -51.74 -11.90
CA PHE A 14 11.37 -51.22 -11.14
C PHE A 14 10.99 -50.76 -9.73
N LYS A 15 9.82 -50.15 -9.55
CA LYS A 15 9.35 -49.63 -8.25
C LYS A 15 8.85 -50.72 -7.30
N GLU A 16 8.23 -51.78 -7.81
CA GLU A 16 7.47 -52.77 -7.03
C GLU A 16 7.93 -54.21 -7.30
N ARG A 17 9.24 -54.46 -7.25
CA ARG A 17 9.81 -55.80 -7.50
C ARG A 17 9.25 -56.88 -6.55
N GLU A 18 8.98 -56.53 -5.29
CA GLU A 18 8.44 -57.46 -4.30
C GLU A 18 7.03 -57.94 -4.64
N ALA A 19 6.16 -57.03 -5.07
CA ALA A 19 4.79 -57.36 -5.49
C ALA A 19 4.81 -58.29 -6.71
N LEU A 20 5.73 -58.05 -7.65
CA LEU A 20 5.92 -58.88 -8.82
C LEU A 20 6.42 -60.28 -8.44
N ASN A 21 7.40 -60.37 -7.53
CA ASN A 21 7.92 -61.65 -7.02
C ASN A 21 6.78 -62.47 -6.39
N PHE A 22 5.94 -61.86 -5.57
CA PHE A 22 4.80 -62.52 -4.94
C PHE A 22 3.80 -63.07 -5.98
N GLN A 23 3.43 -62.26 -6.97
CA GLN A 23 2.52 -62.69 -8.04
C GLN A 23 3.10 -63.84 -8.86
N ILE A 24 4.42 -63.83 -9.13
CA ILE A 24 5.09 -64.93 -9.82
C ILE A 24 5.08 -66.21 -8.99
N VAL A 25 5.40 -66.14 -7.69
CA VAL A 25 5.37 -67.31 -6.79
C VAL A 25 3.96 -67.90 -6.74
N GLN A 26 2.93 -67.06 -6.62
CA GLN A 26 1.54 -67.52 -6.59
C GLN A 26 1.13 -68.21 -7.89
N ALA A 27 1.52 -67.66 -9.04
CA ALA A 27 1.22 -68.26 -10.34
C ALA A 27 1.98 -69.57 -10.58
N LEU A 28 3.24 -69.66 -10.12
CA LEU A 28 4.05 -70.88 -10.20
C LEU A 28 3.51 -71.98 -9.28
N GLY A 29 3.16 -71.64 -8.03
CA GLY A 29 2.62 -72.61 -7.07
C GLY A 29 1.35 -73.29 -7.59
N LYS A 30 0.42 -72.53 -8.18
CA LYS A 30 -0.78 -73.08 -8.83
C LYS A 30 -0.47 -74.04 -9.97
N ALA A 31 0.60 -73.80 -10.71
CA ALA A 31 0.99 -74.63 -11.85
C ALA A 31 1.80 -75.87 -11.43
N SER A 32 2.51 -75.81 -10.30
CA SER A 32 3.39 -76.88 -9.81
C SER A 32 2.70 -77.87 -8.86
N GLU A 33 1.48 -77.57 -8.42
CA GLU A 33 0.64 -78.44 -7.57
C GLU A 33 0.49 -79.88 -8.10
N PRO A 34 0.25 -80.13 -9.41
CA PRO A 34 0.13 -81.49 -9.93
C PRO A 34 1.43 -82.29 -9.91
N TRP A 35 2.58 -81.62 -9.79
CA TRP A 35 3.91 -82.24 -9.80
C TRP A 35 4.48 -82.42 -8.39
N GLY A 36 3.78 -81.94 -7.35
CA GLY A 36 4.23 -82.03 -5.96
C GLY A 36 5.49 -81.20 -5.67
N ILE A 37 5.74 -80.15 -6.47
CA ILE A 37 6.88 -79.25 -6.30
C ILE A 37 6.41 -77.93 -5.69
N GLU A 38 7.03 -77.51 -4.58
CA GLU A 38 6.74 -76.24 -3.92
C GLU A 38 7.82 -75.19 -4.22
N CYS A 39 7.40 -74.00 -4.67
CA CYS A 39 8.28 -72.85 -4.89
C CYS A 39 8.33 -71.96 -3.64
N LEU A 40 9.44 -71.99 -2.90
CA LEU A 40 9.59 -71.23 -1.65
C LEU A 40 9.80 -69.72 -1.87
N ARG A 41 10.64 -69.34 -2.84
CA ARG A 41 10.96 -67.93 -3.12
C ARG A 41 11.36 -67.72 -4.57
N TYR A 42 10.95 -66.58 -5.11
CA TYR A 42 11.38 -66.09 -6.43
C TYR A 42 11.96 -64.69 -6.30
N GLU A 43 13.07 -64.43 -6.98
CA GLU A 43 13.71 -63.11 -7.03
C GLU A 43 14.13 -62.76 -8.46
N ILE A 44 13.68 -61.60 -8.92
CA ILE A 44 14.19 -60.99 -10.15
C ILE A 44 15.57 -60.41 -9.89
N ARG A 45 16.59 -60.94 -10.57
CA ARG A 45 17.96 -60.40 -10.51
C ARG A 45 18.09 -59.13 -11.35
N ASP A 46 18.04 -59.30 -12.67
CA ASP A 46 18.29 -58.21 -13.63
C ASP A 46 17.23 -58.15 -14.72
N VAL A 47 16.88 -56.92 -15.11
CA VAL A 47 15.96 -56.62 -16.21
C VAL A 47 16.70 -55.79 -17.25
N GLN A 48 17.00 -56.41 -18.40
CA GLN A 48 17.72 -55.76 -19.49
C GLN A 48 16.74 -55.04 -20.41
N VAL A 49 16.76 -53.71 -20.37
CA VAL A 49 15.95 -52.83 -21.21
C VAL A 49 16.84 -52.27 -22.33
N PRO A 50 16.38 -52.22 -23.60
CA PRO A 50 17.15 -51.59 -24.68
C PRO A 50 17.42 -50.11 -24.39
N GLN A 51 18.60 -49.65 -24.79
CA GLN A 51 19.11 -48.31 -24.46
C GLN A 51 18.15 -47.17 -24.87
N LYS A 52 17.52 -47.30 -26.04
CA LYS A 52 16.54 -46.32 -26.55
C LYS A 52 15.37 -46.07 -25.59
N ILE A 53 14.89 -47.10 -24.90
CA ILE A 53 13.78 -46.95 -23.94
C ILE A 53 14.27 -46.29 -22.64
N LYS A 54 15.49 -46.61 -22.20
CA LYS A 54 16.09 -45.97 -21.01
C LYS A 54 16.25 -44.47 -21.20
N GLU A 55 16.73 -44.05 -22.38
CA GLU A 55 16.87 -42.64 -22.73
C GLU A 55 15.52 -41.92 -22.78
N ALA A 56 14.51 -42.53 -23.40
CA ALA A 56 13.17 -41.96 -23.43
C ALA A 56 12.55 -41.81 -22.03
N MET A 57 12.75 -42.81 -21.17
CA MET A 57 12.30 -42.77 -19.77
C MET A 57 13.02 -41.68 -18.98
N GLN A 58 14.34 -41.54 -19.13
CA GLN A 58 15.11 -40.47 -18.49
C GLN A 58 14.62 -39.09 -18.94
N MET A 59 14.40 -38.90 -20.24
CA MET A 59 13.87 -37.65 -20.78
C MET A 59 12.48 -37.33 -20.23
N GLN A 60 11.61 -38.33 -20.08
CA GLN A 60 10.29 -38.16 -19.47
C GLN A 60 10.38 -37.75 -18.01
N VAL A 61 11.21 -38.43 -17.20
CA VAL A 61 11.40 -38.11 -15.77
C VAL A 61 11.99 -36.71 -15.61
N GLU A 62 12.97 -36.34 -16.46
CA GLU A 62 13.56 -35.01 -16.42
C GLU A 62 12.54 -33.93 -16.81
N ALA A 63 11.73 -34.16 -17.84
CA ALA A 63 10.68 -33.24 -18.24
C ALA A 63 9.62 -33.06 -17.13
N GLU A 64 9.21 -34.14 -16.48
CA GLU A 64 8.28 -34.08 -15.36
C GLU A 64 8.89 -33.33 -14.17
N ARG A 65 10.17 -33.60 -13.87
CA ARG A 65 10.89 -32.90 -12.81
C ARG A 65 11.01 -31.41 -13.09
N LYS A 66 11.34 -31.02 -14.33
CA LYS A 66 11.38 -29.62 -14.79
C LYS A 66 10.00 -28.97 -14.69
N LYS A 67 8.93 -29.66 -15.10
CA LYS A 67 7.56 -29.17 -14.97
C LYS A 67 7.20 -28.91 -13.51
N ARG A 68 7.45 -29.87 -12.63
CA ARG A 68 7.18 -29.73 -11.19
C ARG A 68 7.99 -28.58 -10.57
N ALA A 69 9.27 -28.46 -10.93
CA ALA A 69 10.11 -27.35 -10.47
C ALA A 69 9.58 -25.98 -10.93
N SER A 70 9.18 -25.86 -12.20
CA SER A 70 8.64 -24.61 -12.75
C SER A 70 7.31 -24.19 -12.11
N ILE A 71 6.44 -25.17 -11.81
CA ILE A 71 5.19 -24.91 -11.08
C ILE A 71 5.50 -24.41 -9.67
N LEU A 72 6.36 -25.12 -8.94
CA LEU A 72 6.72 -24.77 -7.57
C LEU A 72 7.39 -23.39 -7.49
N GLU A 73 8.24 -23.06 -8.44
CA GLU A 73 8.88 -21.74 -8.52
C GLU A 73 7.84 -20.63 -8.79
N SER A 74 6.91 -20.87 -9.71
CA SER A 74 5.84 -19.90 -10.01
C SER A 74 4.91 -19.69 -8.81
N GLU A 75 4.59 -20.76 -8.09
CA GLU A 75 3.80 -20.71 -6.86
C GLU A 75 4.54 -19.95 -5.75
N GLY A 76 5.82 -20.26 -5.53
CA GLY A 76 6.66 -19.54 -4.57
C GLY A 76 6.79 -18.05 -4.89
N GLN A 77 6.95 -17.69 -6.17
CA GLN A 77 6.97 -16.29 -6.61
C GLN A 77 5.64 -15.57 -6.34
N ARG A 78 4.51 -16.24 -6.62
CA ARG A 78 3.18 -15.70 -6.35
C ARG A 78 2.98 -15.47 -4.85
N GLU A 79 3.31 -16.45 -4.03
CA GLU A 79 3.17 -16.37 -2.57
C GLU A 79 4.09 -15.30 -1.98
N ALA A 80 5.35 -15.22 -2.44
CA ALA A 80 6.27 -14.16 -2.03
C ALA A 80 5.81 -12.76 -2.44
N ALA A 81 5.13 -12.60 -3.58
CA ALA A 81 4.56 -11.33 -3.99
C ALA A 81 3.37 -10.92 -3.10
N ILE A 82 2.49 -11.88 -2.77
CA ILE A 82 1.35 -11.66 -1.85
C ILE A 82 1.86 -11.26 -0.46
N ASN A 83 2.80 -12.01 0.10
CA ASN A 83 3.36 -11.73 1.43
C ASN A 83 4.01 -10.35 1.50
N ARG A 84 4.73 -9.92 0.44
CA ARG A 84 5.29 -8.57 0.36
C ARG A 84 4.20 -7.50 0.28
N ALA A 85 3.18 -7.70 -0.54
CA ALA A 85 2.09 -6.75 -0.68
C ALA A 85 1.28 -6.60 0.63
N GLU A 86 1.02 -7.72 1.32
CA GLU A 86 0.37 -7.70 2.63
C GLU A 86 1.23 -7.05 3.70
N GLY A 87 2.53 -7.33 3.72
CA GLY A 87 3.48 -6.67 4.61
C GLY A 87 3.50 -5.16 4.42
N LEU A 88 3.55 -4.69 3.16
CA LEU A 88 3.49 -3.27 2.83
C LEU A 88 2.17 -2.64 3.27
N LYS A 89 1.03 -3.30 2.99
CA LYS A 89 -0.29 -2.82 3.42
C LYS A 89 -0.36 -2.67 4.94
N ARG A 90 0.07 -3.70 5.68
CA ARG A 90 0.08 -3.66 7.15
C ARG A 90 1.01 -2.58 7.69
N SER A 91 2.19 -2.44 7.11
CA SER A 91 3.14 -1.39 7.49
C SER A 91 2.54 0.00 7.30
N GLN A 92 1.89 0.27 6.16
CA GLN A 92 1.27 1.57 5.89
C GLN A 92 0.11 1.88 6.85
N VAL A 93 -0.71 0.88 7.17
CA VAL A 93 -1.80 1.04 8.14
C VAL A 93 -1.24 1.38 9.52
N LEU A 94 -0.24 0.62 9.99
CA LEU A 94 0.39 0.86 11.29
C LEU A 94 1.11 2.21 11.36
N GLU A 95 1.74 2.64 10.27
CA GLU A 95 2.36 3.96 10.17
C GLU A 95 1.32 5.08 10.26
N SER A 96 0.20 4.95 9.53
CA SER A 96 -0.91 5.90 9.57
C SER A 96 -1.54 5.98 10.96
N GLU A 97 -1.80 4.84 11.59
CA GLU A 97 -2.37 4.75 12.94
C GLU A 97 -1.41 5.34 13.98
N GLY A 98 -0.12 4.99 13.88
CA GLY A 98 0.92 5.53 14.76
C GLY A 98 1.04 7.04 14.65
N HIS A 99 0.98 7.59 13.44
CA HIS A 99 1.00 9.04 13.20
C HIS A 99 -0.24 9.73 13.78
N GLN A 100 -1.43 9.16 13.61
CA GLN A 100 -2.65 9.71 14.20
C GLN A 100 -2.57 9.73 15.74
N ILE A 101 -2.13 8.63 16.35
CA ILE A 101 -1.96 8.52 17.80
C ILE A 101 -0.90 9.53 18.28
N GLN A 102 0.20 9.69 17.55
CA GLN A 102 1.25 10.64 17.88
C GLN A 102 0.71 12.09 17.89
N ILE A 103 -0.07 12.48 16.88
CA ILE A 103 -0.68 13.82 16.83
C ILE A 103 -1.62 14.03 18.01
N VAL A 104 -2.50 13.07 18.28
CA VAL A 104 -3.47 13.16 19.40
C VAL A 104 -2.76 13.27 20.74
N ASN A 105 -1.74 12.43 20.97
CA ASN A 105 -0.97 12.46 22.22
C ASN A 105 -0.22 13.78 22.39
N LYS A 106 0.36 14.31 21.30
CA LYS A 106 1.04 15.59 21.32
C LYS A 106 0.06 16.73 21.64
N ALA A 107 -1.05 16.81 20.92
CA ALA A 107 -2.07 17.84 21.13
C ALA A 107 -2.67 17.77 22.54
N SER A 108 -2.94 16.56 23.05
CA SER A 108 -3.42 16.33 24.41
C SER A 108 -2.39 16.76 25.46
N GLY A 109 -1.12 16.39 25.28
CA GLY A 109 -0.04 16.79 26.18
C GLY A 109 0.17 18.31 26.21
N GLU A 110 0.09 18.97 25.06
CA GLU A 110 0.16 20.44 24.96
C GLU A 110 -1.02 21.11 25.65
N ALA A 111 -2.25 20.62 25.42
CA ALA A 111 -3.45 21.15 26.07
C ALA A 111 -3.39 20.99 27.60
N GLU A 112 -2.98 19.83 28.08
CA GLU A 112 -2.83 19.56 29.51
C GLU A 112 -1.74 20.44 30.14
N ALA A 113 -0.61 20.65 29.44
CA ALA A 113 0.44 21.55 29.89
C ALA A 113 -0.06 23.01 30.01
N ILE A 114 -0.83 23.49 29.04
CA ILE A 114 -1.43 24.83 29.06
C ILE A 114 -2.44 24.95 30.22
N GLN A 115 -3.27 23.94 30.43
CA GLN A 115 -4.23 23.93 31.54
C GLN A 115 -3.52 24.00 32.88
N ARG A 116 -2.51 23.16 33.12
CA ARG A 116 -1.71 23.21 34.37
C ARG A 116 -1.02 24.56 34.56
N LEU A 117 -0.48 25.14 33.49
CA LEU A 117 0.13 26.47 33.55
C LEU A 117 -0.90 27.56 33.91
N ALA A 118 -2.10 27.50 33.30
CA ALA A 118 -3.18 28.45 33.57
C ALA A 118 -3.69 28.32 35.02
N GLU A 119 -3.85 27.10 35.53
CA GLU A 119 -4.22 26.83 36.92
C GLU A 119 -3.16 27.36 37.90
N ALA A 120 -1.88 27.06 37.64
CA ALA A 120 -0.77 27.56 38.46
C ALA A 120 -0.73 29.10 38.47
N ARG A 121 -0.99 29.75 37.32
CA ARG A 121 -1.10 31.20 37.23
C ARG A 121 -2.31 31.75 37.97
N ALA A 122 -3.47 31.10 37.88
CA ALA A 122 -4.65 31.53 38.62
C ALA A 122 -4.39 31.46 40.13
N GLN A 123 -3.78 30.38 40.62
CA GLN A 123 -3.40 30.21 42.02
C GLN A 123 -2.36 31.24 42.46
N SER A 124 -1.36 31.54 41.62
CA SER A 124 -0.36 32.55 41.93
C SER A 124 -0.98 33.96 42.02
N ILE A 125 -1.84 34.32 41.07
CA ILE A 125 -2.58 35.61 41.08
C ILE A 125 -3.45 35.72 42.33
N GLN A 126 -4.18 34.66 42.71
CA GLN A 126 -4.98 34.66 43.94
C GLN A 126 -4.12 34.85 45.19
N THR A 127 -2.94 34.24 45.23
CA THR A 127 -2.01 34.37 46.35
C THR A 127 -1.45 35.79 46.43
N ILE A 128 -1.08 36.40 45.29
CA ILE A 128 -0.64 37.79 45.21
C ILE A 128 -1.76 38.75 45.64
N ALA A 129 -2.98 38.55 45.14
CA ALA A 129 -4.14 39.36 45.52
C ALA A 129 -4.41 39.32 47.03
N ARG A 130 -4.28 38.12 47.64
CA ARG A 130 -4.39 37.96 49.10
C ARG A 130 -3.27 38.71 49.83
N ALA A 131 -2.03 38.65 49.34
CA ALA A 131 -0.90 39.37 49.93
C ALA A 131 -1.09 40.90 49.85
N ILE A 132 -1.59 41.43 48.73
CA ILE A 132 -1.89 42.87 48.55
C ILE A 132 -2.94 43.35 49.56
N GLY A 133 -3.94 42.53 49.86
CA GLY A 133 -5.00 42.86 50.84
C GLY A 133 -4.49 43.03 52.28
N THR A 134 -3.23 42.68 52.59
CA THR A 134 -2.62 42.90 53.91
C THR A 134 -2.12 44.33 54.09
N LYS A 135 -1.98 44.80 55.34
CA LYS A 135 -1.60 46.20 55.64
C LYS A 135 -0.21 46.52 55.05
N ARG A 136 -0.16 47.50 54.12
CA ARG A 136 1.00 47.92 53.29
C ARG A 136 1.35 47.03 52.07
N GLY A 137 0.50 46.08 51.69
CA GLY A 137 0.72 45.23 50.50
C GLY A 137 0.68 45.99 49.17
N ALA A 138 -0.15 47.04 49.06
CA ALA A 138 -0.26 47.87 47.86
C ALA A 138 1.04 48.65 47.54
N ASP A 139 1.69 49.21 48.56
CA ASP A 139 2.95 49.95 48.41
C ASP A 139 4.08 49.01 47.97
N ALA A 140 4.13 47.79 48.51
CA ALA A 140 5.12 46.78 48.15
C ALA A 140 5.00 46.35 46.67
N VAL A 141 3.77 46.14 46.18
CA VAL A 141 3.55 45.78 44.77
C VAL A 141 3.92 46.91 43.81
N GLN A 142 3.65 48.17 44.16
CA GLN A 142 4.08 49.31 43.34
C GLN A 142 5.60 49.37 43.19
N LEU A 143 6.35 49.14 44.28
CA LEU A 143 7.81 49.07 44.24
C LEU A 143 8.29 47.91 43.36
N THR A 144 7.70 46.72 43.49
CA THR A 144 8.06 45.55 42.67
C THR A 144 7.76 45.75 41.18
N VAL A 145 6.64 46.39 40.82
CA VAL A 145 6.32 46.73 39.43
C VAL A 145 7.34 47.73 38.88
N ALA A 146 7.76 48.71 39.69
CA ALA A 146 8.81 49.65 39.30
C ALA A 146 10.16 48.94 39.09
N GLU A 147 10.54 48.00 39.97
CA GLU A 147 11.75 47.18 39.82
C GLU A 147 11.71 46.34 38.53
N GLN A 148 10.61 45.64 38.24
CA GLN A 148 10.43 44.85 37.02
C GLN A 148 10.46 45.73 35.76
N TYR A 149 9.86 46.93 35.81
CA TYR A 149 9.93 47.88 34.71
C TYR A 149 11.36 48.33 34.44
N ILE A 150 12.13 48.66 35.49
CA ILE A 150 13.54 49.04 35.36
C ILE A 150 14.38 47.88 34.82
N GLU A 151 14.11 46.64 35.23
CA GLU A 151 14.81 45.45 34.74
C GLU A 151 14.50 45.16 33.26
N ALA A 152 13.22 45.19 32.88
CA ALA A 152 12.81 45.04 31.48
C ALA A 152 13.35 46.16 30.59
N PHE A 153 13.34 47.40 31.11
CA PHE A 153 13.95 48.55 30.44
C PHE A 153 15.48 48.40 30.32
N SER A 154 16.16 47.89 31.35
CA SER A 154 17.59 47.58 31.32
C SER A 154 17.93 46.50 30.29
N ALA A 155 17.12 45.44 30.18
CA ALA A 155 17.28 44.41 29.16
C ALA A 155 17.09 44.98 27.74
N LEU A 156 16.08 45.83 27.53
CA LEU A 156 15.85 46.51 26.25
C LEU A 156 16.94 47.53 25.90
N ALA A 157 17.44 48.28 26.88
CA ALA A 157 18.54 49.23 26.70
C ALA A 157 19.87 48.52 26.37
N LYS A 158 20.05 47.26 26.80
CA LYS A 158 21.21 46.43 26.41
C LYS A 158 21.11 45.90 24.98
N THR A 159 19.90 45.62 24.47
CA THR A 159 19.70 45.05 23.13
C THR A 159 19.42 46.10 22.05
N THR A 160 19.03 47.32 22.41
CA THR A 160 18.54 48.33 21.46
C THR A 160 19.19 49.70 21.71
N ASN A 161 19.85 50.28 20.70
CA ASN A 161 20.69 51.49 20.83
C ASN A 161 19.90 52.83 20.72
N THR A 162 18.59 52.79 20.45
CA THR A 162 17.73 53.99 20.36
C THR A 162 16.45 53.76 21.15
N VAL A 163 16.32 54.41 22.30
CA VAL A 163 15.13 54.39 23.14
C VAL A 163 14.47 55.77 23.08
N LEU A 164 13.28 55.85 22.49
CA LEU A 164 12.45 57.06 22.48
C LEU A 164 11.54 57.06 23.72
N LEU A 165 11.84 57.91 24.69
CA LEU A 165 11.02 58.07 25.89
C LEU A 165 9.84 59.02 25.57
N PRO A 166 8.58 58.60 25.77
CA PRO A 166 7.43 59.50 25.63
C PRO A 166 7.45 60.55 26.74
N SER A 167 7.12 61.80 26.37
CA SER A 167 7.11 62.97 27.26
C SER A 167 5.98 62.98 28.31
N HIS A 168 5.26 61.89 28.47
CA HIS A 168 4.18 61.72 29.45
C HIS A 168 4.30 60.34 30.12
N SER A 169 5.23 60.22 31.07
CA SER A 169 5.55 58.99 31.80
C SER A 169 4.51 58.58 32.86
N GLY A 170 3.39 59.29 32.96
CA GLY A 170 2.36 59.08 33.99
C GLY A 170 1.22 58.14 33.60
N ASP A 171 1.01 57.85 32.30
CA ASP A 171 -0.14 57.06 31.85
C ASP A 171 0.25 55.98 30.82
N VAL A 172 0.46 54.77 31.32
CA VAL A 172 0.90 53.59 30.55
C VAL A 172 -0.08 53.23 29.43
N ALA A 173 -1.37 53.55 29.57
CA ALA A 173 -2.38 53.30 28.54
C ALA A 173 -2.15 54.15 27.27
N SER A 174 -1.69 55.39 27.44
CA SER A 174 -1.37 56.28 26.32
C SER A 174 -0.17 55.77 25.51
N MET A 175 0.82 55.17 26.17
CA MET A 175 2.01 54.58 25.53
C MET A 175 1.68 53.38 24.65
N VAL A 176 0.84 52.46 25.14
CA VAL A 176 0.42 51.28 24.35
C VAL A 176 -0.40 51.71 23.14
N THR A 177 -1.26 52.73 23.29
CA THR A 177 -2.06 53.26 22.18
C THR A 177 -1.17 53.91 21.11
N GLN A 178 -0.17 54.69 21.51
CA GLN A 178 0.80 55.32 20.59
C GLN A 178 1.70 54.29 19.89
N ALA A 179 2.10 53.23 20.59
CA ALA A 179 2.85 52.13 19.98
C ALA A 179 1.99 51.34 18.97
N LEU A 180 0.73 51.08 19.30
CA LEU A 180 -0.23 50.41 18.40
C LEU A 180 -0.57 51.25 17.17
N THR A 181 -0.66 52.58 17.28
CA THR A 181 -0.88 53.45 16.11
C THR A 181 0.34 53.51 15.20
N ILE A 182 1.56 53.52 15.75
CA ILE A 182 2.80 53.45 14.97
C ILE A 182 2.89 52.10 14.25
N PHE A 183 2.61 50.99 14.94
CA PHE A 183 2.56 49.66 14.35
C PHE A 183 1.55 49.59 13.21
N LYS A 184 0.33 50.11 13.41
CA LYS A 184 -0.71 50.15 12.38
C LYS A 184 -0.36 51.04 11.18
N SER A 185 0.45 52.09 11.39
CA SER A 185 0.94 52.94 10.29
C SER A 185 2.14 52.33 9.53
N LEU A 186 2.90 51.44 10.16
CA LEU A 186 3.95 50.65 9.52
C LEU A 186 3.40 49.43 8.76
N ASP A 187 2.23 48.92 9.19
CA ASP A 187 1.50 47.81 8.56
C ASP A 187 0.66 48.23 7.33
N GLN A 188 0.74 49.50 6.90
CA GLN A 188 0.14 49.93 5.62
C GLN A 188 1.19 49.98 4.49
N PRO A 189 1.25 48.97 3.60
CA PRO A 189 2.11 49.01 2.43
C PRO A 189 1.55 49.93 1.34
N LYS A 190 2.36 50.91 0.90
CA LYS A 190 2.23 51.49 -0.44
C LYS A 190 3.02 50.64 -1.43
N THR A 191 2.34 49.93 -2.33
CA THR A 191 2.93 49.57 -3.64
C THR A 191 1.85 49.52 -4.71
N ASN A 192 1.98 50.43 -5.69
CA ASN A 192 1.37 50.32 -7.00
C ASN A 192 2.11 49.26 -7.84
N ILE A 193 1.31 48.45 -8.54
CA ILE A 193 1.52 47.80 -9.85
C ILE A 193 2.80 46.96 -10.07
N GLY A 194 2.58 45.65 -10.18
CA GLY A 194 3.44 44.70 -10.86
C GLY A 194 2.79 43.32 -10.87
N ASN A 195 2.24 42.91 -12.03
CA ASN A 195 1.74 41.57 -12.28
C ASN A 195 2.80 40.52 -11.91
N ASP A 196 2.40 39.44 -11.23
CA ASP A 196 2.74 38.06 -11.60
C ASP A 196 2.01 37.04 -10.70
N ASN A 197 1.65 35.93 -11.33
CA ASN A 197 0.84 34.79 -10.90
C ASN A 197 1.17 34.21 -9.50
N ASP A 198 0.15 33.82 -8.72
CA ASP A 198 -0.31 32.43 -8.60
C ASP A 198 -1.42 32.30 -7.55
N GLY A 199 -2.46 31.53 -7.89
CA GLY A 199 -3.66 31.34 -7.09
C GLY A 199 -3.44 30.39 -5.90
N GLY A 200 -3.81 30.87 -4.72
CA GLY A 200 -4.02 30.04 -3.53
C GLY A 200 -5.40 29.40 -3.52
N CYS A 201 -5.44 28.10 -3.22
CA CYS A 201 -6.64 27.32 -2.96
C CYS A 201 -7.24 27.70 -1.59
N ASN A 202 -8.56 27.97 -1.56
CA ASN A 202 -9.32 28.12 -0.31
C ASN A 202 -9.79 26.73 0.16
N ASP A 203 -9.39 26.37 1.37
CA ASP A 203 -10.06 25.37 2.22
C ASP A 203 -11.30 26.04 2.84
N GLU A 204 -12.49 25.62 2.43
CA GLU A 204 -13.72 25.88 3.19
C GLU A 204 -14.30 24.54 3.64
N SER A 205 -14.19 24.33 4.95
CA SER A 205 -14.85 23.29 5.71
C SER A 205 -16.33 23.65 5.88
N TYR A 206 -17.26 22.79 5.44
CA TYR A 206 -18.68 22.94 5.72
C TYR A 206 -19.11 22.06 6.90
N SER A 207 -19.65 22.72 7.92
CA SER A 207 -20.36 22.16 9.05
C SER A 207 -21.78 21.70 8.68
N GLU A 208 -22.20 20.67 9.40
CA GLU A 208 -23.49 19.98 9.40
C GLU A 208 -24.66 20.83 9.94
N VAL A 209 -25.89 20.60 9.43
CA VAL A 209 -27.16 20.79 10.15
C VAL A 209 -28.23 19.83 9.65
N VAL A 210 -28.98 19.32 10.64
CA VAL A 210 -29.89 18.17 10.70
C VAL A 210 -31.33 18.54 10.28
N ALA A 211 -32.11 17.61 9.70
CA ALA A 211 -33.55 17.42 10.01
C ALA A 211 -34.20 16.22 9.25
N ASP A 212 -34.44 15.14 9.98
CA ASP A 212 -35.72 14.46 10.23
C ASP A 212 -36.75 14.03 9.16
N GLN A 213 -37.08 12.72 9.26
CA GLN A 213 -38.40 12.06 9.27
C GLN A 213 -39.01 11.40 8.01
N GLN A 214 -38.99 10.06 8.09
CA GLN A 214 -40.12 9.11 7.94
C GLN A 214 -40.64 8.64 6.57
N SER A 215 -40.83 7.32 6.53
CA SER A 215 -41.77 6.50 5.74
C SER A 215 -41.39 6.03 4.32
N ASN A 216 -41.10 4.72 4.25
CA ASN A 216 -41.28 3.82 3.09
C ASN A 216 -42.80 3.49 2.95
N PRO A 217 -43.37 2.85 1.89
CA PRO A 217 -42.83 2.35 0.62
C PRO A 217 -43.71 2.59 -0.65
N ASN A 218 -43.09 2.44 -1.83
CA ASN A 218 -43.60 1.83 -3.08
C ASN A 218 -43.15 2.61 -4.32
N VAL A 219 -42.35 1.98 -5.18
CA VAL A 219 -42.62 1.92 -6.63
C VAL A 219 -41.98 0.62 -7.16
N ASN A 220 -42.83 -0.33 -7.53
CA ASN A 220 -42.51 -1.31 -8.57
C ASN A 220 -42.43 -0.58 -9.91
N ASN A 221 -41.33 -0.69 -10.66
CA ASN A 221 -41.44 -0.95 -12.10
C ASN A 221 -40.11 -1.41 -12.72
N LYS A 222 -40.17 -2.65 -13.23
CA LYS A 222 -39.66 -3.13 -14.52
C LYS A 222 -38.28 -2.66 -14.99
N ASN A 223 -37.42 -3.68 -15.12
CA ASN A 223 -36.70 -4.05 -16.34
C ASN A 223 -36.21 -2.89 -17.21
N ASP A 224 -34.90 -2.67 -17.23
CA ASP A 224 -34.17 -2.77 -18.49
C ASP A 224 -32.69 -3.04 -18.22
N SER A 225 -32.27 -4.21 -18.72
CA SER A 225 -30.89 -4.61 -18.88
C SER A 225 -30.24 -3.75 -19.95
N ASP A 226 -29.57 -2.68 -19.52
CA ASP A 226 -28.65 -1.94 -20.39
C ASP A 226 -27.25 -1.83 -19.78
N LYS A 227 -26.29 -2.20 -20.62
CA LYS A 227 -24.84 -2.21 -20.38
C LYS A 227 -24.38 -0.85 -19.85
N ARG A 228 -23.90 -0.78 -18.62
CA ARG A 228 -23.09 0.38 -18.19
C ARG A 228 -21.65 0.16 -18.62
N GLU A 229 -21.31 0.75 -19.76
CA GLU A 229 -19.95 1.00 -20.21
C GLU A 229 -19.16 1.72 -19.11
N TYR A 230 -18.08 1.11 -18.64
CA TYR A 230 -17.09 1.81 -17.82
C TYR A 230 -16.36 2.80 -18.72
N LYS A 231 -16.75 4.07 -18.67
CA LYS A 231 -16.10 5.16 -19.42
C LYS A 231 -14.70 5.37 -18.84
N THR A 232 -13.67 4.88 -19.53
CA THR A 232 -12.26 5.12 -19.17
C THR A 232 -11.94 6.61 -19.30
N ILE A 233 -11.81 7.30 -18.18
CA ILE A 233 -11.31 8.68 -18.14
C ILE A 233 -9.80 8.62 -18.39
N THR A 234 -9.39 9.01 -19.60
CA THR A 234 -7.98 9.10 -19.98
C THR A 234 -7.45 10.47 -19.58
N TYR A 235 -6.55 10.52 -18.60
CA TYR A 235 -5.78 11.72 -18.27
C TYR A 235 -4.48 11.71 -19.10
N PRO A 236 -4.17 12.72 -19.92
CA PRO A 236 -2.87 12.80 -20.59
C PRO A 236 -1.81 13.23 -19.58
N ILE A 237 -1.04 12.28 -19.05
CA ILE A 237 0.12 12.59 -18.20
C ILE A 237 1.19 13.23 -19.11
N LYS A 238 1.45 14.53 -18.93
CA LYS A 238 2.60 15.23 -19.54
C LYS A 238 3.88 14.53 -19.09
N SER A 239 4.52 13.82 -20.00
CA SER A 239 5.77 13.09 -19.80
C SER A 239 6.97 14.04 -19.68
N ARG A 240 7.21 14.61 -18.49
CA ARG A 240 8.42 15.43 -18.27
C ARG A 240 9.31 15.05 -17.09
N LEU A 241 9.03 13.95 -16.38
CA LEU A 241 9.81 13.57 -15.19
C LEU A 241 10.22 12.08 -15.17
N LEU A 242 10.71 11.53 -16.29
CA LEU A 242 11.34 10.21 -16.30
C LEU A 242 12.71 10.29 -16.97
N SER A 243 13.74 9.73 -16.35
CA SER A 243 15.11 9.73 -16.88
C SER A 243 15.14 9.06 -18.27
N LYS A 244 15.97 9.58 -19.18
CA LYS A 244 16.09 9.10 -20.57
C LYS A 244 16.18 7.57 -20.73
N PRO A 245 16.92 6.80 -19.91
CA PRO A 245 16.97 5.34 -20.05
C PRO A 245 15.64 4.65 -19.71
N ILE A 246 14.89 5.16 -18.73
CA ILE A 246 13.60 4.57 -18.33
C ILE A 246 12.56 4.80 -19.43
N GLN A 247 12.55 5.98 -20.05
CA GLN A 247 11.65 6.25 -21.18
C GLN A 247 11.94 5.35 -22.39
N GLN A 248 13.21 5.07 -22.70
CA GLN A 248 13.57 4.15 -23.79
C GLN A 248 13.12 2.71 -23.52
N THR A 249 13.23 2.24 -22.27
CA THR A 249 12.75 0.91 -21.88
C THR A 249 11.23 0.81 -22.01
N ILE A 250 10.50 1.82 -21.55
CA ILE A 250 9.04 1.88 -21.68
C ILE A 250 8.62 1.89 -23.16
N GLN A 251 9.29 2.69 -24.00
CA GLN A 251 9.02 2.73 -25.45
C GLN A 251 9.25 1.36 -26.12
N ARG A 252 10.31 0.62 -25.76
CA ARG A 252 10.53 -0.74 -26.27
C ARG A 252 9.41 -1.70 -25.86
N TYR A 253 8.93 -1.61 -24.63
CA TYR A 253 7.82 -2.45 -24.15
C TYR A 253 6.52 -2.11 -24.87
N ILE A 254 6.20 -0.83 -25.04
CA ILE A 254 5.01 -0.38 -25.79
C ILE A 254 5.08 -0.86 -27.25
N GLN A 255 6.23 -0.74 -27.91
CA GLN A 255 6.40 -1.20 -29.29
C GLN A 255 6.23 -2.72 -29.42
N LYS A 256 6.70 -3.49 -28.43
CA LYS A 256 6.55 -4.94 -28.40
C LYS A 256 5.08 -5.35 -28.24
N ILE A 257 4.33 -4.65 -27.39
CA ILE A 257 2.89 -4.88 -27.21
C ILE A 257 2.13 -4.52 -28.49
N MET A 258 2.41 -3.36 -29.11
CA MET A 258 1.80 -2.95 -30.38
C MET A 258 2.02 -3.98 -31.49
N ASN A 259 3.24 -4.49 -31.65
CA ASN A 259 3.55 -5.51 -32.65
C ASN A 259 2.81 -6.83 -32.38
N LEU A 260 2.64 -7.21 -31.10
CA LEU A 260 1.87 -8.39 -30.72
C LEU A 260 0.38 -8.23 -31.05
N THR A 261 -0.20 -7.05 -30.82
CA THR A 261 -1.60 -6.76 -31.17
C THR A 261 -1.83 -6.79 -32.68
N VAL A 262 -0.89 -6.25 -33.46
CA VAL A 262 -0.94 -6.33 -34.94
C VAL A 262 -0.84 -7.78 -35.42
N PHE A 263 0.01 -8.59 -34.79
CA PHE A 263 0.13 -10.01 -35.08
C PHE A 263 -1.17 -10.77 -34.76
N GLN A 264 -1.80 -10.50 -33.61
CA GLN A 264 -3.08 -11.12 -33.26
C GLN A 264 -4.21 -10.73 -34.23
N ASN A 265 -4.27 -9.47 -34.65
CA ASN A 265 -5.28 -9.03 -35.63
C ASN A 265 -5.09 -9.67 -37.01
N ASN A 266 -3.84 -9.86 -37.46
CA ASN A 266 -3.58 -10.58 -38.70
C ASN A 266 -3.88 -12.08 -38.58
N PHE A 267 -3.63 -12.67 -37.43
CA PHE A 267 -3.97 -14.08 -37.16
C PHE A 267 -5.49 -14.30 -37.18
N GLU A 268 -6.27 -13.43 -36.55
CA GLU A 268 -7.75 -13.46 -36.60
C GLU A 268 -8.28 -13.34 -38.04
N LYS A 269 -7.71 -12.46 -38.87
CA LYS A 269 -8.08 -12.36 -40.28
C LYS A 269 -7.80 -13.65 -41.06
N ILE A 270 -6.69 -14.32 -40.79
CA ILE A 270 -6.35 -15.61 -41.41
C ILE A 270 -7.34 -16.69 -40.96
N LEU A 271 -7.69 -16.74 -39.67
CA LEU A 271 -8.69 -17.69 -39.15
C LEU A 271 -10.08 -17.47 -39.75
N GLN A 272 -10.51 -16.22 -39.94
CA GLN A 272 -11.78 -15.91 -40.60
C GLN A 272 -11.78 -16.36 -42.06
N LYS A 273 -10.66 -16.18 -42.78
CA LYS A 273 -10.52 -16.64 -44.17
C LYS A 273 -10.60 -18.16 -44.27
N ILE A 274 -9.91 -18.89 -43.39
CA ILE A 274 -9.99 -20.36 -43.33
C ILE A 274 -11.41 -20.84 -43.00
N ARG A 275 -12.13 -20.18 -42.07
CA ARG A 275 -13.54 -20.51 -41.79
C ARG A 275 -14.44 -20.30 -43.00
N LYS A 276 -14.24 -19.21 -43.74
CA LYS A 276 -15.01 -18.89 -44.95
C LYS A 276 -14.75 -19.90 -46.06
N ASP A 277 -13.49 -20.29 -46.26
CA ASP A 277 -13.11 -21.29 -47.25
C ASP A 277 -13.69 -22.68 -46.87
N LYS A 278 -13.65 -23.06 -45.58
CA LYS A 278 -14.28 -24.29 -45.10
C LYS A 278 -15.81 -24.29 -45.30
N ALA A 279 -16.47 -23.16 -45.07
CA ALA A 279 -17.92 -23.02 -45.32
C ALA A 279 -18.28 -23.07 -46.81
N SER A 280 -17.36 -22.66 -47.70
CA SER A 280 -17.57 -22.74 -49.15
C SER A 280 -17.42 -24.16 -49.70
N ILE A 281 -16.58 -24.99 -49.07
CA ILE A 281 -16.40 -26.41 -49.42
C ILE A 281 -17.64 -27.23 -49.04
N VAL A 282 -18.25 -26.98 -47.88
CA VAL A 282 -19.44 -27.71 -47.39
C VAL A 282 -20.72 -27.40 -48.20
N LYS A 283 -20.75 -26.32 -49.00
CA LYS A 283 -21.89 -25.97 -49.86
C LYS A 283 -21.79 -26.52 -51.29
N LYS A 284 -20.71 -27.25 -51.61
CA LYS A 284 -20.41 -27.72 -52.97
C LYS A 284 -20.56 -29.25 -53.14
N ASP A 285 -20.97 -29.94 -52.08
CA ASP A 285 -21.39 -31.34 -52.05
C ASP A 285 -22.92 -31.39 -51.81
#